data_AF-A0A843KME5-F1
#
_entry.id   AF-A0A843KME5-F1
#
_cell.length_a   1.000
_cell.length_b   1.000
_cell.length_c   1.000
_cell.angle_alpha   90.00
_cell.angle_beta   90.00
_cell.angle_gamma   90.00
#
_symmetry.space_group_name_H-M   'P 1'
#
loop_
_entity.id
_entity.type
_entity.pdbx_description
1 polymer ?
#
loop_
_entity_poly.entity_id
_entity_poly.type
_entity_poly.pdbx_seq_one_letter_code
_entity_poly.pdbx_strand_id
1 'polypeptide(L)'
;MPQIEAGINTPCAGGKFYQDRLINSFIGTEGRVITGEIGYDSFPLVKDAEYLSAIQKDLWFAFPSPGELRLNNRYYKDTDEVLPALVSVYHAMMRSMRDRGIFGHILHCDTPDKEELEALAGQKVFFFSHRETKKNLGLILEYQDILAVRSSALGVVAEIMDDYDIQKIILVDAREEDLLRALEFRDAEHLICGGYCQDSCDQYWKSVVENASVFR
;
A
#
# COMPACT_ATOMS: atom_id res chain seq x y z
N MET A 1 15.65 -12.89 1.32
CA MET A 1 14.24 -12.45 1.40
C MET A 1 13.54 -13.04 0.18
N PRO A 2 12.42 -13.78 0.34
CA PRO A 2 11.84 -14.57 -0.74
C PRO A 2 11.57 -13.80 -2.04
N GLN A 3 11.15 -12.53 -1.95
CA GLN A 3 10.95 -11.65 -3.11
C GLN A 3 12.25 -11.40 -3.90
N ILE A 4 13.36 -11.12 -3.22
CA ILE A 4 14.67 -10.88 -3.86
C ILE A 4 15.18 -12.16 -4.51
N GLU A 5 15.08 -13.28 -3.80
CA GLU A 5 15.51 -14.58 -4.28
C GLU A 5 14.73 -15.03 -5.52
N ALA A 6 13.46 -14.62 -5.62
CA ALA A 6 12.62 -14.87 -6.80
C ALA A 6 12.89 -13.89 -7.96
N GLY A 7 13.61 -12.78 -7.75
CA GLY A 7 13.91 -11.79 -8.78
C GLY A 7 12.89 -10.65 -8.91
N ILE A 8 12.10 -10.37 -7.86
CA ILE A 8 11.17 -9.22 -7.84
C ILE A 8 11.96 -7.90 -7.91
N ASN A 9 11.63 -7.04 -8.88
CA ASN A 9 12.34 -5.78 -9.11
C ASN A 9 12.11 -4.73 -8.01
N THR A 10 10.88 -4.63 -7.52
CA THR A 10 10.46 -3.65 -6.51
C THR A 10 9.91 -4.40 -5.29
N PRO A 11 10.78 -4.87 -4.39
CA PRO A 11 10.33 -5.62 -3.24
C PRO A 11 9.60 -4.73 -2.22
N CYS A 12 8.68 -5.34 -1.48
CA CYS A 12 7.92 -4.68 -0.43
C CYS A 12 7.88 -5.54 0.85
N ALA A 13 8.18 -4.94 2.00
CA ALA A 13 8.03 -5.58 3.31
C ALA A 13 6.78 -5.08 4.03
N GLY A 14 6.43 -5.73 5.15
CA GLY A 14 5.22 -5.40 5.89
C GLY A 14 3.95 -5.92 5.22
N GLY A 15 2.83 -5.23 5.40
CA GLY A 15 1.51 -5.61 4.94
C GLY A 15 0.46 -5.50 6.05
N LYS A 16 -0.72 -6.09 5.85
CA LYS A 16 -1.80 -6.06 6.86
C LYS A 16 -1.38 -6.66 8.21
N PHE A 17 -0.51 -7.68 8.23
CA PHE A 17 -0.01 -8.27 9.47
C PHE A 17 0.86 -7.31 10.31
N TYR A 18 1.36 -6.22 9.72
CA TYR A 18 2.13 -5.21 10.44
C TYR A 18 1.25 -4.31 11.32
N GLN A 19 -0.08 -4.42 11.21
CA GLN A 19 -1.05 -3.61 11.93
C GLN A 19 -0.86 -3.61 13.44
N ASP A 20 -0.67 -4.78 14.05
CA ASP A 20 -0.52 -4.87 15.50
C ASP A 20 0.77 -4.21 15.97
N ARG A 21 1.85 -4.33 15.19
CA ARG A 21 3.12 -3.67 15.49
C ARG A 21 3.01 -2.16 15.36
N LEU A 22 2.27 -1.68 14.36
CA LEU A 22 1.98 -0.26 14.18
C LEU A 22 1.15 0.28 15.36
N ILE A 23 0.06 -0.37 15.73
CA ILE A 23 -0.79 0.04 16.86
C ILE A 23 0.02 0.03 18.17
N ASN A 24 0.84 -0.99 18.41
CA ASN A 24 1.69 -1.06 19.61
C ASN A 24 2.77 0.03 19.66
N SER A 25 3.07 0.69 18.54
CA SER A 25 3.97 1.83 18.51
C SER A 25 3.27 3.15 18.86
N PHE A 26 1.94 3.20 18.90
CA PHE A 26 1.24 4.44 19.22
C PHE A 26 1.29 4.76 20.71
N ILE A 27 1.52 6.04 21.01
CA ILE A 27 1.41 6.62 22.33
C ILE A 27 0.02 7.23 22.44
N GLY A 28 -0.58 7.22 23.64
CA GLY A 28 -1.93 7.74 23.85
C GLY A 28 -3.03 6.76 23.44
N THR A 29 -2.69 5.47 23.26
CA THR A 29 -3.64 4.41 22.94
C THR A 29 -3.56 3.24 23.93
N GLU A 30 -4.72 2.68 24.29
CA GLU A 30 -4.85 1.40 24.98
C GLU A 30 -5.44 0.38 23.98
N GLY A 31 -4.57 -0.40 23.35
CA GLY A 31 -4.95 -1.25 22.22
C GLY A 31 -5.51 -0.40 21.08
N ARG A 32 -6.79 -0.61 20.72
CA ARG A 32 -7.47 0.14 19.64
C ARG A 32 -8.27 1.33 20.13
N VAL A 33 -8.01 1.83 21.33
CA VAL A 33 -8.75 2.95 21.92
C VAL A 33 -7.81 4.10 22.16
N ILE A 34 -8.11 5.27 21.61
CA ILE A 34 -7.38 6.51 21.87
C ILE A 34 -7.83 7.06 23.22
N THR A 35 -6.91 7.11 24.18
CA THR A 35 -7.15 7.54 25.57
C THR A 35 -6.35 8.79 25.93
N GLY A 36 -5.41 9.21 25.09
CA GLY A 36 -4.60 10.42 25.21
C GLY A 36 -4.32 11.06 23.85
N GLU A 37 -3.52 12.12 23.86
CA GLU A 37 -2.98 12.70 22.63
C GLU A 37 -2.14 11.66 21.89
N ILE A 38 -2.43 11.42 20.61
CA ILE A 38 -1.76 10.37 19.84
C ILE A 38 -0.34 10.84 19.48
N GLY A 39 0.62 10.00 19.83
CA GLY A 39 2.00 10.08 19.34
C GLY A 39 2.47 8.72 18.83
N TYR A 40 3.78 8.57 18.64
CA TYR A 40 4.37 7.26 18.37
C TYR A 40 5.76 7.10 18.97
N ASP A 41 6.07 5.88 19.39
CA ASP A 41 7.43 5.41 19.65
C ASP A 41 8.06 4.97 18.32
N SER A 42 9.03 5.75 17.87
CA SER A 42 9.75 5.48 16.63
C SER A 42 10.66 4.25 16.70
N PHE A 43 11.13 3.86 17.88
CA PHE A 43 12.19 2.86 18.05
C PHE A 43 11.90 1.51 17.37
N PRO A 44 10.75 0.84 17.59
CA PRO A 44 10.49 -0.46 16.98
C PRO A 44 10.40 -0.40 15.45
N LEU A 45 9.88 0.70 14.90
CA LEU A 45 9.67 0.85 13.45
C LEU A 45 10.97 1.23 12.73
N VAL A 46 11.77 2.10 13.36
CA VAL A 46 13.11 2.48 12.89
C VAL A 46 14.03 1.26 12.84
N LYS A 47 14.00 0.41 13.87
CA LYS A 47 14.81 -0.82 13.91
C LYS A 47 14.46 -1.79 12.78
N ASP A 48 13.19 -1.90 12.42
CA ASP A 48 12.77 -2.71 11.26
C ASP A 48 13.25 -2.12 9.95
N ALA A 49 13.09 -0.80 9.78
CA ALA A 49 13.54 -0.09 8.60
C ALA A 49 15.06 -0.26 8.41
N GLU A 50 15.85 -0.13 9.48
CA GLU A 50 17.30 -0.38 9.46
C GLU A 50 17.64 -1.81 9.06
N TYR A 51 17.00 -2.80 9.71
CA TYR A 51 17.26 -4.21 9.44
C TYR A 51 16.97 -4.58 7.98
N LEU A 52 15.83 -4.13 7.46
CA LEU A 52 15.43 -4.39 6.09
C LEU A 52 16.29 -3.64 5.07
N SER A 53 16.65 -2.39 5.35
CA SER A 53 17.50 -1.59 4.46
C SER A 53 18.94 -2.11 4.39
N ALA A 54 19.39 -2.81 5.44
CA ALA A 54 20.67 -3.54 5.41
C ALA A 54 20.63 -4.78 4.51
N ILE A 55 19.45 -5.36 4.27
CA ILE A 55 19.25 -6.51 3.38
C ILE A 55 19.06 -6.03 1.93
N GLN A 56 18.23 -5.00 1.74
CA GLN A 56 17.80 -4.53 0.42
C GLN A 56 17.60 -3.01 0.44
N LYS A 57 18.31 -2.33 -0.46
CA LYS A 57 18.06 -0.90 -0.72
C LYS A 57 16.79 -0.71 -1.54
N ASP A 58 16.25 0.50 -1.44
CA ASP A 58 15.10 0.95 -2.21
C ASP A 58 13.83 0.10 -2.02
N LEU A 59 13.69 -0.50 -0.84
CA LEU A 59 12.55 -1.32 -0.44
C LEU A 59 11.31 -0.47 -0.13
N TRP A 60 10.14 -0.89 -0.58
CA TRP A 60 8.86 -0.32 -0.13
C TRP A 60 8.39 -0.97 1.17
N PHE A 61 7.64 -0.25 1.98
CA PHE A 61 7.08 -0.80 3.22
C PHE A 61 5.58 -0.60 3.29
N ALA A 62 4.84 -1.68 3.52
CA ALA A 62 3.40 -1.67 3.53
C ALA A 62 2.81 -1.77 4.95
N PHE A 63 1.72 -1.05 5.19
CA PHE A 63 0.89 -1.17 6.39
C PHE A 63 -0.51 -0.58 6.15
N PRO A 64 -1.49 -0.78 7.04
CA PRO A 64 -2.82 -0.20 6.88
C PRO A 64 -2.81 1.33 6.88
N SER A 65 -3.68 1.94 6.11
CA SER A 65 -4.05 3.37 6.18
C SER A 65 -4.68 3.72 7.55
N PRO A 66 -4.71 5.01 7.95
CA PRO A 66 -5.24 5.41 9.26
C PRO A 66 -6.65 4.86 9.55
N GLY A 67 -7.58 4.97 8.61
CA GLY A 67 -8.96 4.54 8.76
C GLY A 67 -9.12 3.02 8.91
N GLU A 68 -8.22 2.24 8.29
CA GLU A 68 -8.20 0.78 8.45
C GLU A 68 -7.76 0.32 9.84
N LEU A 69 -7.13 1.19 10.63
CA LEU A 69 -6.81 0.85 12.02
C LEU A 69 -8.06 0.75 12.88
N ARG A 70 -9.16 1.42 12.49
CA ARG A 70 -10.46 1.43 13.19
C ARG A 70 -10.29 1.72 14.68
N LEU A 71 -9.51 2.76 14.98
CA LEU A 71 -9.28 3.21 16.35
C LEU A 71 -10.55 3.87 16.89
N ASN A 72 -10.91 3.55 18.12
CA ASN A 72 -12.03 4.16 18.83
C ASN A 72 -11.54 5.36 19.62
N ASN A 73 -12.11 6.54 19.37
CA ASN A 73 -11.74 7.75 20.07
C ASN A 73 -12.48 7.89 21.42
N ARG A 74 -11.74 8.11 22.51
CA ARG A 74 -12.28 8.52 23.83
C ARG A 74 -11.60 9.77 24.40
N TYR A 75 -10.64 10.35 23.68
CA TYR A 75 -9.83 11.47 24.15
C TYR A 75 -10.25 12.79 23.48
N TYR A 76 -10.22 12.82 22.15
CA TYR A 76 -10.60 14.01 21.38
C TYR A 76 -12.10 14.24 21.53
N LYS A 77 -12.49 15.47 21.84
CA LYS A 77 -13.90 15.83 21.99
C LYS A 77 -14.57 16.08 20.64
N ASP A 78 -13.77 16.58 19.71
CA ASP A 78 -14.15 16.75 18.32
C ASP A 78 -13.64 15.54 17.53
N THR A 79 -14.53 14.92 16.76
CA THR A 79 -14.16 13.79 15.91
C THR A 79 -13.22 14.22 14.78
N ASP A 80 -13.27 15.50 14.39
CA ASP A 80 -12.49 16.05 13.30
C ASP A 80 -11.01 16.26 13.70
N GLU A 81 -10.68 16.15 14.99
CA GLU A 81 -9.30 16.20 15.50
C GLU A 81 -8.56 14.86 15.36
N VAL A 82 -9.29 13.74 15.24
CA VAL A 82 -8.70 12.39 15.25
C VAL A 82 -7.85 12.14 14.01
N LEU A 83 -8.41 12.42 12.82
CA LEU A 83 -7.73 12.15 11.57
C LEU A 83 -6.47 13.00 11.39
N PRO A 84 -6.49 14.34 11.60
CA PRO A 84 -5.28 15.17 11.53
C PRO A 84 -4.17 14.72 12.49
N ALA A 85 -4.54 14.28 13.70
CA ALA A 85 -3.58 13.74 14.66
C ALA A 85 -2.93 12.44 14.14
N LEU A 86 -3.73 11.50 13.62
CA LEU A 86 -3.23 10.26 13.03
C LEU A 86 -2.36 10.51 11.80
N VAL A 87 -2.79 11.39 10.90
CA VAL A 87 -2.02 11.82 9.72
C VAL A 87 -0.66 12.36 10.12
N SER A 88 -0.59 13.18 11.16
CA SER A 88 0.67 13.74 11.68
C SER A 88 1.63 12.64 12.16
N VAL A 89 1.10 11.64 12.86
CA VAL A 89 1.86 10.46 13.29
C VAL A 89 2.34 9.64 12.09
N TYR A 90 1.48 9.39 11.11
CA TYR A 90 1.83 8.67 9.89
C TYR A 90 2.96 9.38 9.13
N HIS A 91 2.88 10.70 8.94
CA HIS A 91 3.94 11.49 8.30
C HIS A 91 5.29 11.35 9.03
N ALA A 92 5.28 11.51 10.35
CA ALA A 92 6.49 11.44 11.16
C ALA A 92 7.11 10.02 11.14
N MET A 93 6.28 8.99 11.28
CA MET A 93 6.69 7.59 11.18
C MET A 93 7.28 7.27 9.81
N MET A 94 6.53 7.55 8.75
CA MET A 94 6.94 7.26 7.38
C MET A 94 8.25 7.97 7.03
N ARG A 95 8.43 9.21 7.48
CA ARG A 95 9.69 9.93 7.35
C ARG A 95 10.82 9.24 8.09
N SER A 96 10.62 8.88 9.36
CA SER A 96 11.65 8.21 10.16
C SER A 96 12.12 6.89 9.55
N MET A 97 11.21 6.12 8.94
CA MET A 97 11.56 4.90 8.21
C MET A 97 12.34 5.20 6.92
N ARG A 98 11.96 6.26 6.17
CA ARG A 98 12.69 6.67 4.96
C ARG A 98 14.10 7.17 5.27
N ASP A 99 14.26 7.88 6.37
CA ASP A 99 15.58 8.33 6.86
C ASP A 99 16.51 7.15 7.20
N ARG A 100 15.98 5.92 7.25
CA ARG A 100 16.72 4.66 7.45
C ARG A 100 16.83 3.76 6.23
N GLY A 101 16.42 4.24 5.06
CA GLY A 101 16.64 3.57 3.77
C GLY A 101 15.41 2.93 3.13
N ILE A 102 14.23 3.03 3.77
CA ILE A 102 12.97 2.68 3.11
C ILE A 102 12.69 3.69 1.99
N PHE A 103 12.34 3.20 0.79
CA PHE A 103 12.12 4.05 -0.36
C PHE A 103 10.81 4.85 -0.27
N GLY A 104 9.74 4.16 0.14
CA GLY A 104 8.37 4.65 0.12
C GLY A 104 7.43 3.68 0.83
N HIS A 105 6.16 4.05 0.93
CA HIS A 105 5.17 3.34 1.73
C HIS A 105 3.95 2.95 0.91
N ILE A 106 3.40 1.76 1.18
CA ILE A 106 2.13 1.31 0.63
C ILE A 106 1.08 1.31 1.73
N LEU A 107 0.03 2.12 1.56
CA LEU A 107 -1.09 2.18 2.50
C LEU A 107 -2.23 1.30 2.01
N HIS A 108 -2.48 0.22 2.75
CA HIS A 108 -3.61 -0.67 2.49
C HIS A 108 -4.91 -0.02 2.96
N CYS A 109 -5.93 -0.03 2.09
CA CYS A 109 -7.28 0.41 2.42
C CYS A 109 -8.32 -0.56 1.87
N ASP A 110 -9.46 -0.68 2.52
CA ASP A 110 -10.65 -1.35 1.97
C ASP A 110 -11.68 -0.28 1.53
N THR A 111 -11.72 0.85 2.22
CA THR A 111 -12.55 2.01 1.87
C THR A 111 -11.68 3.26 1.86
N PRO A 112 -11.15 3.67 0.69
CA PRO A 112 -10.34 4.88 0.60
C PRO A 112 -11.14 6.08 1.12
N ASP A 113 -10.50 6.89 1.94
CA ASP A 113 -11.06 8.13 2.47
C ASP A 113 -10.42 9.32 1.77
N LYS A 114 -11.23 10.34 1.45
CA LYS A 114 -10.76 11.50 0.69
C LYS A 114 -9.75 12.32 1.49
N GLU A 115 -10.02 12.56 2.77
CA GLU A 115 -9.17 13.38 3.62
C GLU A 115 -7.83 12.67 3.89
N GLU A 116 -7.84 11.35 4.02
CA GLU A 116 -6.61 10.54 4.09
C GLU A 116 -5.78 10.59 2.81
N LEU A 117 -6.43 10.43 1.66
CA LEU A 117 -5.76 10.50 0.35
C LEU A 117 -5.15 11.88 0.13
N GLU A 118 -5.93 12.94 0.35
CA GLU A 118 -5.47 14.33 0.22
C GLU A 118 -4.28 14.63 1.14
N ALA A 119 -4.28 14.08 2.36
CA ALA A 119 -3.25 14.36 3.34
C ALA A 119 -1.98 13.50 3.20
N LEU A 120 -2.07 12.27 2.68
CA LEU A 120 -0.97 11.30 2.70
C LEU A 120 -0.46 10.89 1.31
N ALA A 121 -1.28 10.97 0.25
CA ALA A 121 -0.86 10.52 -1.07
C ALA A 121 0.30 11.38 -1.62
N GLY A 122 1.17 10.77 -2.41
CA GLY A 122 2.26 11.49 -3.07
C GLY A 122 3.36 10.55 -3.55
N GLN A 123 4.47 11.13 -4.01
CA GLN A 123 5.53 10.37 -4.69
C GLN A 123 6.10 9.18 -3.88
N LYS A 124 6.06 9.26 -2.55
CA LYS A 124 6.60 8.23 -1.64
C LYS A 124 5.53 7.47 -0.86
N VAL A 125 4.26 7.62 -1.25
CA VAL A 125 3.11 6.98 -0.60
C VAL A 125 2.14 6.52 -1.68
N PHE A 126 1.87 5.22 -1.72
CA PHE A 126 1.00 4.59 -2.69
C PHE A 126 -0.19 3.95 -1.97
N PHE A 127 -1.42 4.24 -2.37
CA PHE A 127 -2.60 3.57 -1.82
C PHE A 127 -2.95 2.33 -2.63
N PHE A 128 -3.20 1.22 -1.92
CA PHE A 128 -3.69 -0.02 -2.50
C PHE A 128 -5.03 -0.39 -1.86
N SER A 129 -6.09 -0.40 -2.67
CA SER A 129 -7.41 -0.82 -2.23
C SER A 129 -7.61 -2.34 -2.39
N HIS A 130 -8.06 -3.02 -1.34
CA HIS A 130 -8.50 -4.42 -1.44
C HIS A 130 -9.93 -4.56 -1.98
N ARG A 131 -10.68 -3.46 -2.09
CA ARG A 131 -12.02 -3.43 -2.69
C ARG A 131 -11.99 -2.56 -3.95
N GLU A 132 -11.83 -3.21 -5.09
CA GLU A 132 -11.56 -2.59 -6.39
C GLU A 132 -12.85 -2.21 -7.13
N THR A 133 -13.72 -1.44 -6.47
CA THR A 133 -14.96 -0.93 -7.07
C THR A 133 -14.71 0.34 -7.87
N LYS A 134 -15.57 0.66 -8.86
CA LYS A 134 -15.48 1.91 -9.64
C LYS A 134 -15.34 3.15 -8.77
N LYS A 135 -16.11 3.22 -7.66
CA LYS A 135 -16.04 4.31 -6.68
C LYS A 135 -14.67 4.39 -6.01
N ASN A 136 -14.16 3.26 -5.50
CA ASN A 136 -12.90 3.24 -4.76
C ASN A 136 -11.70 3.53 -5.66
N LEU A 137 -11.66 2.93 -6.85
CA LEU A 137 -10.59 3.16 -7.82
C LEU A 137 -10.61 4.59 -8.34
N GLY A 138 -11.78 5.13 -8.66
CA GLY A 138 -11.93 6.53 -9.08
C GLY A 138 -11.43 7.50 -8.01
N LEU A 139 -11.84 7.31 -6.74
CA LEU A 139 -11.37 8.16 -5.64
C LEU A 139 -9.85 8.09 -5.45
N ILE A 140 -9.24 6.91 -5.59
CA ILE A 140 -7.78 6.77 -5.55
C ILE A 140 -7.14 7.54 -6.73
N LEU A 141 -7.69 7.41 -7.94
CA LEU A 141 -7.15 8.03 -9.15
C LEU A 141 -7.25 9.57 -9.16
N GLU A 142 -8.02 10.17 -8.26
CA GLU A 142 -7.99 11.62 -8.02
C GLU A 142 -6.65 12.10 -7.39
N TYR A 143 -5.90 11.22 -6.72
CA TYR A 143 -4.70 11.56 -5.95
C TYR A 143 -3.43 10.78 -6.35
N GLN A 144 -3.56 9.74 -7.18
CA GLN A 144 -2.43 9.00 -7.75
C GLN A 144 -2.73 8.53 -9.18
N ASP A 145 -1.72 8.46 -10.03
CA ASP A 145 -1.83 8.07 -11.44
C ASP A 145 -1.44 6.60 -11.70
N ILE A 146 -0.94 5.90 -10.68
CA ILE A 146 -0.64 4.47 -10.71
C ILE A 146 -1.74 3.71 -9.97
N LEU A 147 -2.19 2.59 -10.53
CA LEU A 147 -3.25 1.79 -9.93
C LEU A 147 -2.83 0.32 -9.80
N ALA A 148 -2.94 -0.25 -8.60
CA ALA A 148 -2.78 -1.68 -8.39
C ALA A 148 -4.15 -2.36 -8.29
N VAL A 149 -4.39 -3.36 -9.13
CA VAL A 149 -5.66 -4.09 -9.20
C VAL A 149 -5.44 -5.58 -9.43
N ARG A 150 -6.39 -6.41 -9.02
CA ARG A 150 -6.47 -7.81 -9.44
C ARG A 150 -7.14 -7.92 -10.80
N SER A 151 -6.94 -9.05 -11.47
CA SER A 151 -7.52 -9.30 -12.79
C SER A 151 -9.05 -9.21 -12.83
N SER A 152 -9.73 -9.51 -11.72
CA SER A 152 -11.18 -9.36 -11.57
C SER A 152 -11.68 -7.92 -11.78
N ALA A 153 -10.83 -6.92 -11.56
CA ALA A 153 -11.18 -5.51 -11.68
C ALA A 153 -10.77 -4.90 -13.04
N LEU A 154 -10.17 -5.66 -13.96
CA LEU A 154 -9.78 -5.17 -15.29
C LEU A 154 -10.94 -4.51 -16.05
N GLY A 155 -12.16 -5.08 -15.95
CA GLY A 155 -13.34 -4.49 -16.56
C GLY A 155 -13.68 -3.11 -15.98
N VAL A 156 -13.56 -2.96 -14.65
CA VAL A 156 -13.77 -1.67 -13.98
C VAL A 156 -12.71 -0.66 -14.38
N VAL A 157 -11.45 -1.10 -14.51
CA VAL A 157 -10.36 -0.23 -14.98
C VAL A 157 -10.63 0.26 -16.41
N ALA A 158 -11.03 -0.63 -17.31
CA ALA A 158 -11.38 -0.27 -18.68
C ALA A 158 -12.58 0.71 -18.74
N GLU A 159 -13.52 0.63 -17.80
CA GLU A 159 -14.66 1.57 -17.73
C GLU A 159 -14.31 2.96 -17.20
N ILE A 160 -13.20 3.12 -16.45
CA ILE A 160 -12.80 4.41 -15.84
C ILE A 160 -11.59 5.02 -16.52
N MET A 161 -10.90 4.27 -17.39
CA MET A 161 -9.66 4.72 -18.03
C MET A 161 -9.80 5.95 -18.94
N ASP A 162 -11.03 6.26 -19.37
CA ASP A 162 -11.34 7.46 -20.16
C ASP A 162 -11.58 8.68 -19.26
N ASP A 163 -11.93 8.45 -17.99
CA ASP A 163 -12.22 9.50 -17.00
C ASP A 163 -10.95 9.96 -16.25
N TYR A 164 -9.90 9.13 -16.22
CA TYR A 164 -8.68 9.36 -15.44
C TYR A 164 -7.41 9.09 -16.25
N ASP A 165 -6.37 9.89 -16.00
CA ASP A 165 -5.04 9.68 -16.58
C ASP A 165 -4.27 8.60 -15.80
N ILE A 166 -4.45 7.34 -16.20
CA ILE A 166 -3.79 6.20 -15.57
C ILE A 166 -2.42 5.98 -16.23
N GLN A 167 -1.35 6.37 -15.54
CA GLN A 167 0.02 6.24 -16.01
C GLN A 167 0.50 4.78 -16.01
N LYS A 168 0.21 4.01 -14.97
CA LYS A 168 0.62 2.59 -14.85
C LYS A 168 -0.48 1.77 -14.18
N ILE A 169 -0.64 0.53 -14.64
CA ILE A 169 -1.47 -0.49 -13.98
C ILE A 169 -0.56 -1.60 -13.48
N ILE A 170 -0.60 -1.83 -12.17
CA ILE A 170 0.03 -2.98 -11.51
C ILE A 170 -1.02 -4.08 -11.41
N LEU A 171 -0.85 -5.16 -12.17
CA LEU A 171 -1.72 -6.32 -12.14
C LEU A 171 -1.23 -7.30 -11.07
N VAL A 172 -1.95 -7.35 -9.96
CA VAL A 172 -1.65 -8.18 -8.81
C VAL A 172 -2.11 -9.61 -9.09
N ASP A 173 -1.20 -10.57 -8.92
CA ASP A 173 -1.47 -12.00 -9.10
C ASP A 173 -1.93 -12.38 -10.53
N ALA A 174 -1.46 -11.62 -11.53
CA ALA A 174 -1.82 -11.82 -12.91
C ALA A 174 -1.35 -13.17 -13.47
N ARG A 175 -2.17 -13.75 -14.34
CA ARG A 175 -1.80 -14.84 -15.24
C ARG A 175 -1.64 -14.34 -16.67
N GLU A 176 -1.10 -15.18 -17.54
CA GLU A 176 -0.94 -14.89 -18.97
C GLU A 176 -2.24 -14.38 -19.62
N GLU A 177 -3.38 -15.03 -19.35
CA GLU A 177 -4.69 -14.61 -19.86
C GLU A 177 -5.11 -13.21 -19.39
N ASP A 178 -4.75 -12.83 -18.16
CA ASP A 178 -5.06 -11.51 -17.60
C ASP A 178 -4.20 -10.42 -18.24
N LEU A 179 -2.93 -10.74 -18.51
CA LEU A 179 -2.01 -9.84 -19.23
C LEU A 179 -2.48 -9.61 -20.66
N LEU A 180 -2.87 -10.66 -21.37
CA LEU A 180 -3.42 -10.53 -22.73
C LEU A 180 -4.67 -9.66 -22.74
N ARG A 181 -5.57 -9.83 -21.77
CA ARG A 181 -6.77 -8.97 -21.62
C ARG A 181 -6.41 -7.52 -21.32
N ALA A 182 -5.44 -7.27 -20.45
CA ALA A 182 -4.99 -5.91 -20.17
C ALA A 182 -4.37 -5.24 -21.41
N LEU A 183 -3.65 -6.02 -22.23
CA LEU A 183 -3.05 -5.57 -23.49
C LEU A 183 -4.08 -5.22 -24.57
N GLU A 184 -5.36 -5.56 -24.41
CA GLU A 184 -6.42 -5.14 -25.33
C GLU A 184 -6.72 -3.64 -25.22
N PHE A 185 -6.43 -3.02 -24.08
CA PHE A 185 -6.76 -1.61 -23.81
C PHE A 185 -5.59 -0.78 -23.27
N ARG A 186 -4.47 -1.39 -22.88
CA ARG A 186 -3.25 -0.67 -22.46
C ARG A 186 -1.99 -1.27 -23.04
N ASP A 187 -1.05 -0.41 -23.43
CA ASP A 187 0.23 -0.86 -23.96
C ASP A 187 1.09 -1.51 -22.87
N ALA A 188 1.95 -2.45 -23.28
CA ALA A 188 2.77 -3.24 -22.37
C ALA A 188 3.67 -2.39 -21.47
N GLU A 189 4.14 -1.23 -21.95
CA GLU A 189 4.98 -0.33 -21.14
C GLU A 189 4.21 0.25 -19.94
N HIS A 190 2.89 0.32 -20.02
CA HIS A 190 2.03 0.81 -18.94
C HIS A 190 1.58 -0.28 -17.96
N LEU A 191 1.98 -1.53 -18.18
CA LEU A 191 1.62 -2.67 -17.34
C LEU A 191 2.80 -3.14 -16.50
N ILE A 192 2.53 -3.46 -15.25
CA ILE A 192 3.50 -4.02 -14.30
C ILE A 192 2.87 -5.24 -13.65
N CYS A 193 3.61 -6.35 -13.56
CA CYS A 193 3.15 -7.53 -12.80
C CYS A 193 3.52 -7.37 -11.33
N GLY A 194 2.53 -7.48 -10.45
CA GLY A 194 2.69 -7.38 -9.01
C GLY A 194 2.26 -8.64 -8.29
N GLY A 195 2.61 -8.74 -7.01
CA GLY A 195 2.16 -9.81 -6.13
C GLY A 195 1.82 -9.31 -4.74
N TYR A 196 0.84 -9.97 -4.11
CA TYR A 196 0.46 -9.84 -2.72
C TYR A 196 0.31 -11.22 -2.05
N CYS A 197 1.41 -11.73 -1.47
CA CYS A 197 1.41 -13.00 -0.74
C CYS A 197 0.59 -12.90 0.55
N GLN A 198 -0.42 -13.75 0.72
CA GLN A 198 -1.27 -13.78 1.93
C GLN A 198 -0.84 -14.82 2.97
N ASP A 199 -0.12 -15.87 2.55
CA ASP A 199 0.24 -17.03 3.37
C ASP A 199 1.73 -17.42 3.19
N SER A 200 2.04 -18.72 3.04
CA SER A 200 3.41 -19.16 2.76
C SER A 200 3.88 -18.66 1.40
N CYS A 201 5.02 -17.96 1.41
CA CYS A 201 5.54 -17.29 0.23
C CYS A 201 6.66 -18.07 -0.49
N ASP A 202 6.94 -19.32 -0.10
CA ASP A 202 8.15 -20.05 -0.50
C ASP A 202 8.28 -20.25 -2.02
N GLN A 203 7.16 -20.48 -2.71
CA GLN A 203 7.11 -20.60 -4.18
C GLN A 203 6.28 -19.48 -4.85
N TYR A 204 5.52 -18.74 -4.05
CA TYR A 204 4.60 -17.73 -4.54
C TYR A 204 5.31 -16.66 -5.39
N TRP A 205 6.40 -16.08 -4.88
CA TRP A 205 7.10 -15.00 -5.60
C TRP A 205 7.75 -15.47 -6.90
N LYS A 206 8.15 -16.75 -6.98
CA LYS A 206 8.65 -17.33 -8.23
C LYS A 206 7.54 -17.43 -9.26
N SER A 207 6.34 -17.88 -8.86
CA SER A 207 5.20 -17.92 -9.77
C SER A 207 4.78 -16.54 -10.29
N VAL A 208 4.94 -15.48 -9.48
CA VAL A 208 4.68 -14.10 -9.93
C VAL A 208 5.64 -13.71 -11.06
N VAL A 209 6.93 -14.03 -10.92
CA VAL A 209 7.94 -13.72 -11.95
C VAL A 209 7.75 -14.57 -13.20
N GLU A 210 7.47 -15.87 -13.04
CA GLU A 210 7.19 -16.78 -14.18
C GLU A 210 5.98 -16.33 -14.99
N ASN A 211 4.94 -15.83 -14.33
CA ASN A 211 3.72 -15.35 -14.98
C ASN A 211 3.84 -13.92 -15.54
N ALA A 212 4.95 -13.21 -15.29
CA ALA A 212 5.11 -11.82 -15.68
C ALA A 212 5.45 -11.59 -17.17
N SER A 213 5.57 -12.67 -17.95
CA SER A 213 5.85 -12.62 -19.38
C SER A 213 4.76 -13.32 -20.19
N VAL A 214 4.42 -12.73 -21.34
CA VAL A 214 3.57 -13.34 -22.35
C VAL A 214 4.31 -13.35 -23.68
N PHE A 215 4.17 -14.44 -24.44
CA PHE A 215 4.66 -14.50 -25.82
C PHE A 215 3.50 -14.19 -26.77
N ARG A 216 3.69 -13.19 -27.62
CA ARG A 216 2.71 -12.81 -28.65
C ARG A 216 3.19 -13.25 -30.03
#